data_AF-A0A263CYT2-F1
#
_entry.id   AF-A0A263CYT2-F1
#
_cell.length_a   1.000
_cell.length_b   1.000
_cell.length_c   1.000
_cell.angle_alpha   90.00
_cell.angle_beta   90.00
_cell.angle_gamma   90.00
#
_symmetry.space_group_name_H-M   'P 1'
#
loop_
_entity.id
_entity.type
_entity.pdbx_description
1 polymer ?
#
loop_
_entity_poly.entity_id
_entity_poly.type
_entity_poly.pdbx_seq_one_letter_code
_entity_poly.pdbx_strand_id
1 'polypeptide(L)'
;MNRREDLAAEQAALLRALLAGGEVPPGFVPDRVAGEVRALRNKRRKVVAYLAPELADRLGDRFAELFDAYAIVHPREVGTGARDDLAAFADWLVERGHLPRARRWSLGRSPGWSPLRGRRSR
;
A
#
# COMPACT_ATOMS: atom_id res chain seq x y z
N MET A 1 -5.32 -25.96 22.80
CA MET A 1 -5.40 -24.66 22.13
C MET A 1 -5.62 -23.60 23.18
N ASN A 2 -4.65 -22.70 23.35
CA ASN A 2 -4.69 -21.63 24.35
C ASN A 2 -5.39 -20.41 23.75
N ARG A 3 -6.33 -19.79 24.47
CA ARG A 3 -7.11 -18.62 24.00
C ARG A 3 -6.25 -17.48 23.45
N ARG A 4 -4.99 -17.35 23.89
CA ARG A 4 -4.04 -16.36 23.36
C ARG A 4 -3.53 -16.71 21.95
N GLU A 5 -3.34 -17.99 21.66
CA GLU A 5 -2.89 -18.48 20.34
C GLU A 5 -3.99 -18.27 19.31
N ASP A 6 -5.25 -18.54 19.68
CA ASP A 6 -6.41 -18.32 18.82
C ASP A 6 -6.57 -16.83 18.46
N LEU A 7 -6.41 -15.95 19.44
CA LEU A 7 -6.45 -14.50 19.22
C LEU A 7 -5.31 -14.02 18.30
N ALA A 8 -4.09 -14.52 18.49
CA ALA A 8 -2.96 -14.17 17.64
C ALA A 8 -3.19 -14.63 16.19
N ALA A 9 -3.80 -15.80 16.00
CA ALA A 9 -4.16 -16.32 14.68
C ALA A 9 -5.24 -15.46 14.01
N GLU A 10 -6.28 -15.04 14.73
CA GLU A 10 -7.31 -14.12 14.23
C GLU A 10 -6.73 -12.75 13.87
N GLN A 11 -5.84 -12.20 14.70
CA GLN A 11 -5.14 -10.95 14.42
C GLN A 11 -4.26 -11.06 13.17
N ALA A 12 -3.53 -12.16 13.01
CA ALA A 12 -2.74 -12.41 11.81
C ALA A 12 -3.63 -12.56 10.57
N ALA A 13 -4.78 -13.22 10.70
CA ALA A 13 -5.76 -13.36 9.62
C ALA A 13 -6.36 -12.00 9.21
N LEU A 14 -6.70 -11.15 10.18
CA LEU A 14 -7.15 -9.79 9.91
C LEU A 14 -6.06 -8.95 9.23
N LEU A 15 -4.80 -9.04 9.69
CA LEU A 15 -3.69 -8.36 9.04
C LEU A 15 -3.52 -8.81 7.59
N ARG A 16 -3.67 -10.11 7.30
CA ARG A 16 -3.69 -10.62 5.92
C ARG A 16 -4.87 -10.09 5.12
N ALA A 17 -6.07 -10.03 5.68
CA ALA A 17 -7.23 -9.45 5.00
C ALA A 17 -7.00 -7.96 4.65
N LEU A 18 -6.47 -7.19 5.60
CA LEU A 18 -6.23 -5.76 5.45
C LEU A 18 -5.08 -5.42 4.50
N LEU A 19 -3.99 -6.19 4.55
CA LEU A 19 -2.77 -5.89 3.79
C LEU A 19 -2.72 -6.63 2.46
N ALA A 20 -3.34 -7.81 2.40
CA ALA A 20 -3.25 -8.71 1.26
C ALA A 20 -4.58 -9.10 0.60
N GLY A 21 -5.72 -8.59 1.07
CA GLY A 21 -7.01 -8.89 0.46
C GLY A 21 -7.48 -10.33 0.69
N GLY A 22 -6.99 -10.99 1.75
CA GLY A 22 -7.46 -12.31 2.16
C GLY A 22 -8.88 -12.31 2.73
N GLU A 23 -9.41 -13.51 3.00
CA GLU A 23 -10.74 -13.70 3.59
C GLU A 23 -10.91 -12.96 4.92
N VAL A 24 -12.06 -12.32 5.10
CA VAL A 24 -12.39 -11.59 6.32
C VAL A 24 -12.67 -12.60 7.44
N PRO A 25 -11.95 -12.56 8.58
CA PRO A 25 -12.19 -13.50 9.67
C PRO A 25 -13.61 -13.35 10.24
N PRO A 26 -14.20 -14.44 10.78
CA PRO A 26 -15.48 -14.38 11.49
C PRO A 26 -15.49 -13.30 12.57
N GLY A 27 -16.63 -12.61 12.74
CA GLY A 27 -16.79 -11.54 13.72
C GLY A 27 -16.40 -10.14 13.23
N PHE A 28 -15.83 -10.00 12.02
CA PHE A 28 -15.60 -8.71 11.37
C PHE A 28 -16.65 -8.42 10.30
N VAL A 29 -17.07 -7.16 10.19
CA VAL A 29 -18.02 -6.71 9.17
C VAL A 29 -17.28 -6.54 7.84
N PRO A 30 -17.60 -7.30 6.77
CA PRO A 30 -16.86 -7.27 5.51
C PRO A 30 -16.72 -5.87 4.89
N ASP A 31 -17.79 -5.07 4.90
CA ASP A 31 -17.78 -3.71 4.35
C ASP A 31 -16.82 -2.78 5.10
N ARG A 32 -16.69 -2.95 6.42
CA ARG A 32 -15.73 -2.17 7.22
C ARG A 32 -14.30 -2.55 6.86
N VAL A 33 -14.03 -3.85 6.70
CA VAL A 33 -12.70 -4.33 6.30
C VAL A 33 -12.36 -3.84 4.88
N ALA A 34 -13.30 -3.88 3.95
CA ALA A 34 -13.12 -3.34 2.61
C ALA A 34 -12.83 -1.83 2.61
N GLY A 35 -13.50 -1.07 3.49
CA GLY A 35 -13.22 0.35 3.72
C GLY A 35 -11.79 0.60 4.20
N GLU A 36 -11.31 -0.19 5.17
CA GLU A 36 -9.94 -0.09 5.67
C GLU A 36 -8.90 -0.48 4.62
N VAL A 37 -9.14 -1.53 3.83
CA VAL A 37 -8.28 -1.91 2.69
C VAL A 37 -8.15 -0.75 1.71
N ARG A 38 -9.25 -0.07 1.35
CA ARG A 38 -9.22 1.13 0.50
C ARG A 38 -8.44 2.28 1.14
N ALA A 39 -8.63 2.53 2.43
CA ALA A 39 -7.92 3.58 3.15
C ALA A 39 -6.40 3.33 3.17
N LEU A 40 -5.99 2.09 3.40
CA LEU A 40 -4.59 1.67 3.39
C LEU A 40 -3.97 1.79 1.98
N ARG A 41 -4.67 1.37 0.93
CA ARG A 41 -4.23 1.55 -0.47
C ARG A 41 -4.06 3.03 -0.82
N ASN A 42 -5.03 3.87 -0.47
CA ASN A 42 -4.94 5.31 -0.68
C ASN A 42 -3.75 5.94 0.08
N LYS A 43 -3.48 5.47 1.31
CA LYS A 43 -2.30 5.90 2.07
C LYS A 43 -1.01 5.50 1.36
N ARG A 44 -0.88 4.24 0.91
CA ARG A 44 0.31 3.79 0.14
C ARG A 44 0.54 4.68 -1.08
N ARG A 45 -0.50 4.91 -1.88
CA ARG A 45 -0.46 5.76 -3.07
C ARG A 45 0.06 7.17 -2.77
N LYS A 46 -0.51 7.84 -1.75
CA LYS A 46 -0.09 9.19 -1.34
C LYS A 46 1.38 9.25 -0.92
N VAL A 47 1.84 8.21 -0.25
CA VAL A 47 3.24 8.11 0.20
C VAL A 47 4.17 7.94 -0.99
N VAL A 48 3.83 7.09 -1.96
CA VAL A 48 4.63 6.89 -3.16
C VAL A 48 4.68 8.18 -4.01
N ALA A 49 3.55 8.86 -4.20
CA ALA A 49 3.50 10.15 -4.89
C ALA A 49 4.38 11.20 -4.19
N TYR A 50 4.39 11.21 -2.85
CA TYR A 50 5.24 12.10 -2.08
C TYR A 50 6.73 11.75 -2.16
N LEU A 51 7.10 10.46 -2.22
CA LEU A 51 8.48 10.02 -2.35
C LEU A 51 9.05 10.24 -3.76
N ALA A 52 8.20 10.24 -4.79
CA ALA A 52 8.57 10.43 -6.18
C ALA A 52 7.61 11.38 -6.91
N PRO A 53 7.62 12.69 -6.58
CA PRO A 53 6.76 13.67 -7.24
C PRO A 53 6.97 13.69 -8.75
N GLU A 54 8.23 13.64 -9.20
CA GLU A 54 8.60 13.56 -10.63
C GLU A 54 8.00 12.35 -11.37
N LEU A 55 7.76 11.25 -10.67
CA LEU A 55 7.09 10.08 -11.23
C LEU A 55 5.59 10.31 -11.30
N ALA A 56 5.00 10.88 -10.25
CA ALA A 56 3.59 11.23 -10.21
C ALA A 56 3.25 12.25 -11.32
N ASP A 57 4.05 13.29 -11.46
CA ASP A 57 3.88 14.33 -12.48
C ASP A 57 3.99 13.75 -13.90
N ARG A 58 4.96 12.85 -14.12
CA ARG A 58 5.13 12.17 -15.41
C ARG A 58 3.94 11.29 -15.80
N LEU A 59 3.33 10.61 -14.84
CA LEU A 59 2.16 9.76 -15.09
C LEU A 59 0.85 10.57 -15.11
N GLY A 60 0.84 11.77 -14.51
CA GLY A 60 -0.32 12.64 -14.41
C GLY A 60 -1.53 11.91 -13.81
N ASP A 61 -2.69 12.11 -14.43
CA ASP A 61 -3.97 11.52 -13.99
C ASP A 61 -3.94 9.98 -13.94
N ARG A 62 -3.07 9.35 -14.74
CA ARG A 62 -2.92 7.89 -14.78
C ARG A 62 -2.20 7.33 -13.57
N PHE A 63 -1.48 8.15 -12.78
CA PHE A 63 -0.75 7.68 -11.60
C PHE A 63 -1.68 6.93 -10.64
N ALA A 64 -2.88 7.48 -10.41
CA ALA A 64 -3.87 6.91 -9.52
C ALA A 64 -4.32 5.53 -9.95
N GLU A 65 -4.77 5.43 -11.20
CA GLU A 65 -5.26 4.20 -11.81
C GLU A 65 -4.17 3.11 -11.85
N LEU A 66 -2.96 3.47 -12.29
CA LEU A 66 -1.84 2.56 -12.40
C LEU A 66 -1.37 2.06 -11.03
N PHE A 67 -1.34 2.93 -10.02
CA PHE A 67 -0.99 2.53 -8.66
C PHE A 67 -2.04 1.58 -8.07
N ASP A 68 -3.33 1.84 -8.29
CA ASP A 68 -4.39 0.97 -7.80
C ASP A 68 -4.33 -0.43 -8.48
N ALA A 69 -4.06 -0.48 -9.79
CA ALA A 69 -3.86 -1.72 -10.53
C ALA A 69 -2.63 -2.50 -10.02
N TYR A 70 -1.51 -1.81 -9.78
CA TYR A 70 -0.32 -2.38 -9.14
C TYR A 70 -0.64 -2.94 -7.75
N ALA A 71 -1.30 -2.17 -6.89
CA ALA A 71 -1.56 -2.52 -5.50
C ALA A 71 -2.57 -3.67 -5.32
N ILE A 72 -3.39 -3.97 -6.34
CA ILE A 72 -4.26 -5.16 -6.36
C ILE A 72 -3.42 -6.43 -6.49
N VAL A 73 -2.41 -6.42 -7.35
CA VAL A 73 -1.56 -7.60 -7.62
C VAL A 73 -0.28 -7.63 -6.78
N HIS A 74 0.04 -6.52 -6.09
CA HIS A 74 1.13 -6.39 -5.11
C HIS A 74 0.56 -6.01 -3.73
N PRO A 75 -0.09 -6.97 -3.05
CA PRO A 75 -0.48 -6.81 -1.66
C PRO A 75 0.74 -6.47 -0.79
N ARG A 76 0.53 -5.71 0.27
CA ARG A 76 1.65 -5.20 1.06
C ARG A 76 2.14 -6.27 2.02
N GLU A 77 3.40 -6.66 1.92
CA GLU A 77 4.01 -7.61 2.84
C GLU A 77 4.46 -6.92 4.14
N VAL A 78 4.37 -7.65 5.26
CA VAL A 78 4.88 -7.17 6.54
C VAL A 78 6.38 -6.94 6.44
N GLY A 79 6.85 -5.77 6.87
CA GLY A 79 8.28 -5.41 6.84
C GLY A 79 8.72 -4.64 5.59
N THR A 80 7.87 -4.52 4.56
CA THR A 80 8.19 -3.71 3.37
C THR A 80 8.02 -2.22 3.61
N GLY A 81 9.07 -1.45 3.35
CA GLY A 81 9.09 0.00 3.50
C GLY A 81 8.41 0.71 2.34
N ALA A 82 8.12 2.00 2.53
CA ALA A 82 7.54 2.83 1.46
C ALA A 82 8.48 3.01 0.25
N ARG A 83 9.79 2.93 0.46
CA ARG A 83 10.79 3.00 -0.61
C ARG A 83 10.84 1.72 -1.44
N ASP A 84 10.67 0.56 -0.78
CA ASP A 84 10.60 -0.73 -1.47
C ASP A 84 9.33 -0.80 -2.33
N ASP A 85 8.20 -0.32 -1.80
CA ASP A 85 6.92 -0.25 -2.52
C ASP A 85 7.01 0.68 -3.75
N LEU A 86 7.73 1.79 -3.64
CA LEU A 86 8.00 2.69 -4.77
C LEU A 86 8.93 2.02 -5.80
N ALA A 87 9.97 1.30 -5.38
CA ALA A 87 10.86 0.60 -6.30
C ALA A 87 10.11 -0.49 -7.09
N ALA A 88 9.33 -1.32 -6.40
CA ALA A 88 8.51 -2.35 -7.03
C ALA A 88 7.45 -1.77 -7.97
N PHE A 89 6.81 -0.64 -7.60
CA PHE A 89 5.88 0.05 -8.49
C PHE A 89 6.58 0.58 -9.75
N ALA A 90 7.78 1.16 -9.62
CA ALA A 90 8.54 1.66 -10.77
C ALA A 90 8.95 0.52 -11.71
N ASP A 91 9.36 -0.63 -11.18
CA ASP A 91 9.69 -1.82 -11.97
C ASP A 91 8.45 -2.36 -12.70
N TRP A 92 7.32 -2.47 -12.00
CA TRP A 92 6.03 -2.87 -12.58
C TRP A 92 5.58 -1.96 -13.74
N LEU A 93 5.80 -0.65 -13.62
CA LEU A 93 5.50 0.31 -14.68
C LEU A 93 6.39 0.12 -15.92
N VAL A 94 7.68 -0.18 -15.72
CA VAL A 94 8.62 -0.46 -16.82
C VAL A 94 8.24 -1.76 -17.53
N GLU A 95 7.95 -2.82 -16.78
CA GLU A 95 7.56 -4.12 -17.32
C GLU A 95 6.29 -4.03 -18.19
N ARG A 96 5.37 -3.13 -17.83
CA ARG A 96 4.11 -2.90 -18.57
C ARG A 96 4.20 -1.80 -19.64
N GLY A 97 5.40 -1.27 -19.88
CA GLY A 97 5.62 -0.23 -20.90
C GLY A 97 4.99 1.12 -20.57
N HIS A 98 4.67 1.39 -19.30
CA HIS A 98 4.19 2.70 -18.85
C HIS A 98 5.34 3.68 -18.62
N LEU A 99 6.57 3.18 -18.47
CA LEU A 99 7.78 3.99 -18.39
C LEU A 99 8.91 3.37 -19.23
N PRO A 100 9.82 4.20 -19.79
CA PRO A 100 11.05 3.69 -20.37
C PRO A 100 11.93 3.07 -19.28
N ARG A 101 12.73 2.06 -19.65
CA ARG A 101 13.70 1.42 -18.74
C ARG A 101 14.79 2.42 -18.36
N ALA A 102 14.58 3.17 -17.29
CA ALA A 102 15.55 4.10 -16.73
C ALA A 102 16.54 3.39 -15.80
N ARG A 103 17.78 3.88 -15.74
CA ARG A 103 18.87 3.24 -14.98
C ARG A 103 18.76 3.42 -13.46
N ARG A 104 18.00 4.43 -12.99
CA ARG A 104 17.60 4.65 -11.58
C ARG A 104 16.59 5.79 -11.49
N TRP A 105 15.36 5.54 -11.04
CA TRP A 105 14.46 6.62 -10.64
C TRP A 105 15.05 7.24 -9.36
N SER A 106 15.52 8.49 -9.45
CA SER A 106 16.10 9.18 -8.32
C SER A 106 15.01 9.43 -7.28
N LEU A 107 15.05 8.65 -6.19
CA LEU A 107 14.29 8.91 -4.97
C LEU A 107 14.63 10.34 -4.53
N GLY A 108 13.72 11.28 -4.75
CA GLY A 108 13.86 12.65 -4.26
C GLY A 108 14.07 12.61 -2.75
N ARG A 109 14.94 13.49 -2.23
CA ARG A 109 15.04 13.69 -0.77
C ARG A 109 13.69 14.22 -0.30
N SER A 110 12.98 13.40 0.47
CA SER A 110 11.68 13.76 1.05
C SER A 110 11.81 14.96 1.99
N PRO A 111 11.06 16.07 1.80
CA PRO A 111 11.04 17.17 2.76
C PRO A 111 10.12 16.83 3.95
N GLY A 112 10.69 16.21 5.01
CA GLY A 112 10.09 16.16 6.35
C GLY A 112 8.63 15.68 6.43
N TRP A 113 8.39 14.38 6.23
CA TRP A 113 7.05 13.81 6.39
C TRP A 113 6.74 13.44 7.85
N SER A 114 5.65 13.99 8.39
CA SER A 114 4.98 13.48 9.60
C SER A 114 3.76 12.64 9.22
N PRO A 115 3.68 11.34 9.60
CA PRO A 115 2.49 10.53 9.32
C PRO A 115 1.30 11.06 10.12
N LEU A 116 0.15 11.18 9.45
CA LEU A 116 -1.15 11.48 10.05
C LEU A 116 -1.33 10.68 11.34
N ARG A 117 -1.33 11.37 12.49
CA ARG A 117 -1.77 10.82 13.76
C ARG A 117 -3.20 10.32 13.56
N GLY A 118 -3.40 9.01 13.72
CA GLY A 118 -4.72 8.40 13.74
C GLY A 118 -5.58 9.15 14.76
N ARG A 119 -6.64 9.79 14.26
CA ARG A 119 -7.66 10.39 15.10
C ARG A 119 -8.38 9.22 15.76
N ARG A 120 -8.04 8.94 17.02
CA ARG A 120 -8.83 8.05 17.88
C ARG A 120 -10.20 8.69 18.04
N SER A 121 -11.17 8.24 17.26
CA SER A 121 -12.58 8.50 17.56
C SER A 121 -12.89 7.71 18.84
N ARG A 122 -13.28 8.46 19.87
CA ARG A 122 -13.80 7.94 21.14
C ARG A 122 -15.15 7.26 20.94
#